data_AF-A0A353N4Y2-F1
#
_entry.id   AF-A0A353N4Y2-F1
#
_cell.length_a   1.000
_cell.length_b   1.000
_cell.length_c   1.000
_cell.angle_alpha   90.00
_cell.angle_beta   90.00
_cell.angle_gamma   90.00
#
_symmetry.space_group_name_H-M   'P 1'
#
loop_
_entity.id
_entity.type
_entity.pdbx_description
1 polymer ?
#
loop_
_entity_poly.entity_id
_entity_poly.type
_entity_poly.pdbx_seq_one_letter_code
_entity_poly.pdbx_strand_id
1 'polypeptide(L)' 'MTLVEHDVISRILTSLDEYLRDLDEIKLNSTLRDFMNDKVTRRYAERTLQLAIEACLDIAQHIISYQGLREPFDNKDC' A
#
# COMPACT_ATOMS: atom_id res chain seq x y z
N MET A 1 -21.27 -4.66 6.09
CA MET A 1 -19.90 -4.95 6.56
C MET A 1 -20.00 -5.18 8.05
N THR A 2 -19.33 -6.18 8.64
CA THR A 2 -19.37 -6.35 10.11
C THR A 2 -18.51 -5.26 10.78
N LEU A 3 -18.69 -5.02 12.09
CA LEU A 3 -17.83 -4.10 12.84
C LEU A 3 -16.35 -4.52 12.78
N VAL A 4 -16.09 -5.84 12.81
CA VAL A 4 -14.74 -6.40 12.70
C VAL A 4 -14.13 -6.11 11.33
N GLU A 5 -14.89 -6.28 10.23
CA GLU A 5 -14.41 -5.96 8.87
C GLU A 5 -14.10 -4.46 8.71
N HIS A 6 -14.92 -3.59 9.30
CA HIS A 6 -14.68 -2.14 9.27
C HIS A 6 -13.38 -1.76 10.00
N ASP A 7 -13.12 -2.36 11.16
CA ASP A 7 -11.89 -2.12 11.93
C ASP A 7 -10.65 -2.62 11.18
N VAL A 8 -10.75 -3.74 10.47
CA VAL A 8 -9.65 -4.27 9.64
C VAL A 8 -9.34 -3.31 8.49
N ILE A 9 -10.34 -2.92 7.70
CA ILE A 9 -10.14 -1.99 6.58
C ILE A 9 -9.61 -0.64 7.09
N SER A 10 -10.12 -0.14 8.22
CA SER A 10 -9.63 1.12 8.80
C SER A 10 -8.15 1.04 9.18
N ARG A 11 -7.68 -0.09 9.72
CA ARG A 11 -6.26 -0.27 10.05
C ARG A 11 -5.39 -0.30 8.80
N ILE A 12 -5.84 -1.01 7.76
CA ILE A 12 -5.11 -1.08 6.49
C ILE A 12 -5.02 0.32 5.86
N LEU A 13 -6.10 1.11 5.90
CA LEU A 13 -6.10 2.49 5.42
C LEU A 13 -5.14 3.39 6.21
N THR A 14 -5.06 3.23 7.53
CA THR A 14 -4.08 3.95 8.36
C THR A 14 -2.65 3.61 7.94
N SER A 15 -2.33 2.32 7.79
CA SER A 15 -1.01 1.88 7.32
C SER A 15 -0.69 2.38 5.92
N LEU A 16 -1.67 2.37 5.01
CA LEU A 16 -1.51 2.90 3.65
C LEU A 16 -1.19 4.40 3.66
N ASP A 17 -1.89 5.18 4.48
CA ASP A 17 -1.62 6.62 4.64
C ASP A 17 -0.20 6.87 5.17
N GLU A 18 0.26 6.09 6.15
CA GLU A 18 1.64 6.14 6.64
C GLU A 18 2.65 5.84 5.53
N TYR A 19 2.45 4.79 4.73
CA TYR A 19 3.35 4.45 3.62
C TYR A 19 3.39 5.54 2.55
N LEU A 20 2.26 6.16 2.23
CA LEU A 20 2.21 7.25 1.27
C LEU A 20 2.93 8.50 1.78
N ARG A 21 2.79 8.82 3.08
CA ARG A 21 3.54 9.91 3.71
C ARG A 21 5.03 9.68 3.70
N ASP A 22 5.49 8.47 4.05
CA ASP A 22 6.90 8.10 3.99
C ASP A 22 7.49 8.31 2.58
N LEU A 23 6.74 7.93 1.53
CA LEU A 23 7.15 8.14 0.14
C LEU A 23 7.19 9.62 -0.26
N ASP A 24 6.20 10.40 0.19
CA ASP A 24 6.19 11.85 -0.02
C ASP A 24 7.35 12.53 0.71
N GLU A 25 7.71 12.08 1.91
CA GLU A 25 8.87 12.59 2.65
C GLU A 25 10.18 12.33 1.89
N ILE A 26 10.36 11.13 1.32
CA ILE A 26 11.53 10.83 0.48
C ILE A 26 11.59 11.79 -0.70
N LYS A 27 10.45 12.02 -1.36
CA LYS A 27 10.33 12.92 -2.52
C LYS A 27 10.62 14.38 -2.16
N LEU A 28 10.17 14.85 -0.99
CA LEU A 28 10.39 16.21 -0.52
C LEU A 28 11.85 16.46 -0.09
N ASN A 29 12.51 15.43 0.46
CA ASN A 29 13.83 15.56 1.08
C ASN A 29 14.99 15.12 0.18
N SER A 30 14.74 14.63 -1.04
CA SER A 30 15.79 14.16 -1.94
C SER A 30 15.60 14.64 -3.38
N THR A 31 16.71 14.99 -4.04
CA THR A 31 16.69 15.16 -5.50
C THR A 31 16.76 13.80 -6.19
N LEU A 32 16.40 13.74 -7.48
CA LEU A 32 16.58 12.51 -8.27
C LEU A 32 18.03 11.99 -8.21
N ARG A 33 19.02 12.89 -8.22
CA ARG A 33 20.43 12.52 -8.14
C ARG A 33 20.76 11.90 -6.78
N ASP A 34 20.27 12.48 -5.68
CA ASP A 34 20.51 11.95 -4.33
C ASP A 34 19.88 10.57 -4.19
N PHE A 35 18.62 10.44 -4.63
CA PHE A 35 17.90 9.17 -4.67
C PHE A 35 18.65 8.11 -5.48
N MET A 36 19.14 8.44 -6.69
CA MET A 36 19.89 7.51 -7.52
C MET A 36 21.25 7.09 -6.93
N ASN A 37 21.85 7.90 -6.06
CA ASN A 37 23.15 7.60 -5.45
C ASN A 37 23.05 6.98 -4.05
N ASP A 38 21.90 7.10 -3.37
CA ASP A 38 21.68 6.47 -2.07
C ASP A 38 20.89 5.16 -2.16
N LYS A 39 21.60 4.04 -2.02
CA LYS A 39 21.03 2.70 -2.04
C LYS A 39 20.03 2.44 -0.91
N VAL A 40 20.24 3.03 0.27
CA VAL A 40 19.36 2.82 1.43
C VAL A 40 18.02 3.47 1.18
N THR A 41 18.03 4.75 0.79
CA THR A 41 16.81 5.50 0.44
C THR A 41 16.03 4.82 -0.68
N ARG A 42 16.70 4.30 -1.74
CA ARG A 42 15.99 3.55 -2.79
C ARG A 42 15.31 2.29 -2.29
N ARG A 43 16.03 1.47 -1.52
CA ARG A 43 15.47 0.21 -1.00
C ARG A 43 14.33 0.45 -0.02
N TYR A 44 14.43 1.51 0.76
CA TYR A 44 13.34 1.96 1.62
C TYR A 44 12.13 2.35 0.78
N ALA A 45 12.29 3.23 -0.21
CA ALA A 45 11.19 3.61 -1.12
C ALA A 45 10.57 2.40 -1.86
N GLU A 46 11.40 1.49 -2.39
CA GLU A 46 10.95 0.26 -3.07
C GLU A 46 10.10 -0.60 -2.13
N ARG A 47 10.55 -0.81 -0.89
CA ARG A 47 9.80 -1.59 0.09
C ARG A 47 8.51 -0.89 0.53
N THR A 48 8.55 0.42 0.75
CA THR A 48 7.36 1.20 1.13
C THR A 48 6.32 1.21 0.02
N LEU A 49 6.74 1.33 -1.25
CA LEU A 49 5.85 1.16 -2.41
C LEU A 49 5.23 -0.23 -2.47
N GLN A 50 6.02 -1.28 -2.25
CA GLN A 50 5.50 -2.65 -2.21
C GLN A 50 4.43 -2.81 -1.12
N LEU A 51 4.68 -2.30 0.09
CA LEU A 51 3.73 -2.35 1.20
C LEU A 51 2.44 -1.57 0.90
N ALA A 52 2.54 -0.40 0.27
CA ALA A 52 1.37 0.36 -0.15
C ALA A 52 0.52 -0.40 -1.19
N ILE A 53 1.15 -1.09 -2.14
CA ILE A 53 0.45 -1.93 -3.13
C ILE A 53 -0.21 -3.13 -2.44
N GLU A 54 0.50 -3.82 -1.53
CA GLU A 54 -0.03 -4.94 -0.75
C GLU A 54 -1.27 -4.50 0.06
N ALA A 55 -1.23 -3.34 0.74
CA ALA A 55 -2.36 -2.80 1.47
C ALA A 55 -3.60 -2.54 0.58
N CYS A 56 -3.40 -2.03 -0.63
CA CYS A 56 -4.49 -1.84 -1.59
C CYS A 56 -5.11 -3.18 -2.02
N LEU A 57 -4.29 -4.21 -2.25
CA LEU A 57 -4.75 -5.55 -2.62
C LEU A 57 -5.51 -6.21 -1.47
N ASP A 58 -5.04 -6.06 -0.23
CA ASP A 58 -5.73 -6.57 0.95
C ASP A 58 -7.13 -5.95 1.09
N ILE A 59 -7.26 -4.63 0.90
CA ILE A 59 -8.56 -3.95 0.90
C ILE A 59 -9.48 -4.53 -0.19
N ALA A 60 -8.96 -4.69 -1.41
CA ALA A 60 -9.74 -5.26 -2.53
C ALA A 60 -10.22 -6.69 -2.19
N GLN A 61 -9.33 -7.53 -1.65
CA GLN A 61 -9.66 -8.89 -1.24
C GLN A 61 -10.75 -8.93 -0.16
N HIS A 62 -10.68 -8.04 0.83
CA HIS A 62 -11.72 -7.89 1.84
C HIS A 62 -13.08 -7.53 1.23
N ILE A 63 -13.11 -6.61 0.26
CA ILE A 63 -14.34 -6.21 -0.43
C ILE A 63 -14.92 -7.36 -1.26
N ILE A 64 -14.08 -8.03 -2.06
CA ILE A 64 -14.45 -9.17 -2.90
C ILE A 64 -15.07 -10.29 -2.07
N SER A 65 -14.39 -10.68 -0.98
CA SER A 65 -14.86 -11.69 -0.04
C SER A 65 -16.16 -11.28 0.64
N TYR A 66 -16.23 -10.05 1.15
CA TYR A 66 -17.43 -9.54 1.83
C TYR A 66 -18.66 -9.50 0.92
N GLN A 67 -18.47 -9.16 -0.35
CA GLN A 67 -19.56 -9.08 -1.34
C GLN A 67 -19.89 -10.43 -2.00
N GLY A 68 -19.10 -11.49 -1.73
CA GLY A 68 -19.25 -12.80 -2.36
C GLY A 68 -18.98 -12.78 -3.86
N LEU A 69 -18.06 -11.91 -4.31
CA LEU A 69 -17.66 -11.80 -5.71
C LEU A 69 -16.73 -12.95 -6.10
N ARG A 70 -16.50 -13.12 -7.41
CA ARG A 70 -15.50 -14.05 -7.92
C ARG A 70 -14.10 -13.57 -7.50
N GLU A 71 -13.27 -14.50 -7.05
CA GLU A 71 -11.84 -14.27 -6.85
C GLU A 71 -11.14 -13.81 -8.14
N PRO A 72 -10.24 -12.82 -8.06
CA PRO A 72 -9.51 -12.30 -9.21
C PRO A 72 -8.51 -13.34 -9.75
N PHE A 73 -8.26 -13.32 -11.05
CA PHE A 73 -7.30 -14.23 -11.70
C PHE A 73 -5.85 -13.77 -11.49
N ASP A 74 -5.63 -12.45 -11.46
CA ASP A 74 -4.36 -11.82 -11.14
C ASP A 74 -4.60 -10.48 -10.43
N ASN A 75 -3.54 -9.82 -9.96
CA ASN A 75 -3.65 -8.55 -9.24
C ASN A 75 -4.25 -7.40 -10.06
N LYS A 76 -4.29 -7.51 -11.40
CA LYS A 76 -4.89 -6.49 -12.28
C LYS A 76 -6.38 -6.70 -12.49
N ASP A 77 -6.86 -7.91 -12.22
CA ASP A 77 -8.26 -8.33 -12.29
C ASP A 77 -9.04 -8.05 -10.99
N CYS A 78 -8.34 -7.59 -9.94
CA CYS A 78 -8.92 -7.10 -8.68
C CYS A 78 -9.75 -5.81 -8.86
#